data_AF-A0A7K4K8I8-F1
#
_entry.id   AF-A0A7K4K8I8-F1
#
_cell.length_a   1.000
_cell.length_b   1.000
_cell.length_c   1.000
_cell.angle_alpha   90.00
_cell.angle_beta   90.00
_cell.angle_gamma   90.00
#
_symmetry.space_group_name_H-M   'P 1'
#
loop_
_entity.id
_entity.type
_entity.pdbx_description
1 polymer ?
#
loop_
_entity_poly.entity_id
_entity_poly.type
_entity_poly.pdbx_seq_one_letter_code
_entity_poly.pdbx_strand_id
1 'polypeptide(L)'
;RIPAWEDDRYDALDDRHSRCDASRCRYRRGRQQAEESGPWELILCSSCAARGTHRRCSAVSTDTWECDECAGLGPGKRRSPAAPGSGQGRQGLAAV
;
A
#
# COMPACT_ATOMS: atom_id res chain seq x y z
N ARG A 1 11.58 -12.59 -34.45
CA ARG A 1 10.48 -13.10 -33.59
C ARG A 1 11.01 -13.12 -32.16
N ILE A 2 10.67 -12.11 -31.37
CA ILE A 2 11.06 -12.03 -29.95
C ILE A 2 10.20 -13.06 -29.19
N PRO A 3 10.78 -13.87 -28.27
CA PRO A 3 10.05 -14.92 -27.58
C PRO A 3 9.08 -14.37 -26.51
N ALA A 4 7.95 -15.05 -26.31
CA ALA A 4 6.80 -14.60 -25.51
C ALA A 4 7.00 -14.59 -23.98
N TRP A 5 8.19 -14.89 -23.48
CA TRP A 5 8.53 -14.88 -22.04
C TRP A 5 9.11 -13.53 -21.57
N GLU A 6 9.19 -12.54 -22.46
CA GLU A 6 9.58 -11.17 -22.14
C GLU A 6 8.35 -10.26 -21.91
N ASP A 7 7.19 -10.81 -21.58
CA ASP A 7 5.96 -10.04 -21.30
C ASP A 7 5.63 -9.96 -19.79
N ASP A 8 6.12 -10.91 -18.98
CA ASP A 8 5.78 -11.00 -17.55
C ASP A 8 6.73 -10.22 -16.63
N ARG A 9 7.77 -9.57 -17.20
CA ARG A 9 8.87 -8.94 -16.44
C ARG A 9 8.73 -7.42 -16.28
N TYR A 10 7.73 -6.82 -16.91
CA TYR A 10 7.27 -5.45 -16.70
C TYR A 10 5.75 -5.55 -16.60
N ASP A 11 5.08 -5.20 -15.53
CA ASP A 11 5.46 -4.39 -14.40
C ASP A 11 4.26 -4.63 -13.47
N ALA A 12 4.44 -5.34 -12.36
CA ALA A 12 3.58 -5.08 -11.23
C ALA A 12 3.94 -3.66 -10.81
N LEU A 13 3.42 -2.67 -11.54
CA LEU A 13 3.36 -1.28 -11.14
C LEU A 13 2.56 -1.38 -9.86
N ASP A 14 3.29 -1.55 -8.74
CA ASP A 14 2.78 -1.61 -7.38
C ASP A 14 1.71 -0.54 -7.33
N ASP A 15 0.43 -0.95 -7.29
CA ASP A 15 -0.70 -0.01 -7.36
C ASP A 15 -0.50 0.94 -6.19
N ARG A 16 0.08 2.09 -6.53
CA ARG A 16 0.77 2.88 -5.54
C ARG A 16 -0.30 3.38 -4.60
N HIS A 17 -0.22 2.94 -3.35
CA HIS A 17 -1.28 3.18 -2.39
C HIS A 17 -1.69 4.66 -2.40
N SER A 18 -2.93 4.95 -2.77
CA SER A 18 -3.39 6.31 -3.09
C SER A 18 -4.36 6.89 -2.04
N ARG A 19 -4.37 6.28 -0.85
CA ARG A 19 -5.35 6.52 0.21
C ARG A 19 -4.64 6.87 1.52
N CYS A 20 -5.22 7.77 2.30
CA CYS A 20 -4.73 8.11 3.63
C CYS A 20 -5.32 7.15 4.66
N ASP A 21 -4.47 6.32 5.28
CA ASP A 21 -4.81 5.31 6.28
C ASP A 21 -4.78 5.83 7.72
N ALA A 22 -4.49 7.12 7.93
CA ALA A 22 -4.54 7.72 9.25
C ALA A 22 -5.92 7.51 9.89
N SER A 23 -5.93 7.16 11.19
CA SER A 23 -7.16 6.91 11.96
C SER A 23 -8.16 8.06 11.88
N ARG A 24 -7.66 9.30 11.76
CA ARG A 24 -8.47 10.50 11.53
C ARG A 24 -7.88 11.40 10.46
N CYS A 25 -8.30 11.18 9.21
CA CYS A 25 -7.98 12.09 8.09
C CYS A 25 -8.58 13.49 8.33
N ARG A 26 -7.77 14.53 8.15
CA ARG A 26 -8.18 15.94 8.32
C ARG A 26 -8.40 16.67 6.99
N TYR A 27 -8.12 16.02 5.86
CA TYR A 27 -8.20 16.65 4.55
C TYR A 27 -9.66 16.77 4.10
N ARG A 28 -10.07 18.01 3.75
CA ARG A 28 -11.46 18.32 3.37
C ARG A 28 -11.89 17.66 2.06
N ARG A 29 -10.95 17.43 1.13
CA ARG A 29 -11.25 16.74 -0.15
C ARG A 29 -11.44 15.24 0.01
N GLY A 30 -11.18 14.71 1.20
CA GLY A 30 -11.28 13.29 1.50
C GLY A 30 -9.93 12.59 1.43
N ARG A 31 -10.00 11.30 1.71
CA ARG A 31 -8.86 10.44 2.05
C ARG A 31 -8.19 9.80 0.83
N GLN A 32 -8.85 9.80 -0.33
CA GLN A 32 -8.28 9.39 -1.62
C GLN A 32 -7.62 10.55 -2.38
N GLN A 33 -7.69 11.76 -1.84
CA GLN A 33 -7.14 12.96 -2.46
C GLN A 33 -5.86 13.35 -1.73
N ALA A 34 -4.88 13.81 -2.49
CA ALA A 34 -3.60 14.29 -1.97
C ALA A 34 -3.12 15.45 -2.82
N GLU A 35 -2.33 16.34 -2.21
CA GLU A 35 -1.62 17.38 -2.94
C GLU A 35 -0.29 16.80 -3.46
N GLU A 36 0.24 17.38 -4.54
CA GLU A 36 1.56 17.02 -5.04
C GLU A 36 2.67 17.40 -4.06
N SER A 37 2.46 18.49 -3.30
CA SER A 37 3.37 18.96 -2.27
C SER A 37 2.62 19.67 -1.15
N GLY A 38 3.21 19.69 0.05
CA GLY A 38 2.70 20.42 1.20
C GLY A 38 2.05 19.52 2.26
N PRO A 39 1.24 20.07 3.17
CA PRO A 39 0.75 19.34 4.34
C PRO A 39 -0.20 18.18 4.01
N TRP A 40 -0.77 18.18 2.80
CA TRP A 40 -1.68 17.15 2.30
C TRP A 40 -1.05 16.27 1.23
N GLU A 41 0.27 16.32 1.06
CA GLU A 41 1.03 15.33 0.32
C GLU A 41 0.85 13.94 0.96
N LEU A 42 0.65 12.93 0.12
CA LEU A 42 0.51 11.54 0.55
C LEU A 42 1.90 10.89 0.60
N ILE A 43 2.37 10.59 1.82
CA ILE A 43 3.61 9.87 2.06
C ILE A 43 3.29 8.39 2.27
N LEU A 44 4.04 7.52 1.59
CA LEU A 44 3.93 6.07 1.73
C LEU A 44 4.89 5.54 2.77
N CYS A 45 4.53 4.40 3.36
CA CYS A 45 5.42 3.70 4.27
C CYS A 45 6.70 3.28 3.53
N SER A 46 7.87 3.74 3.97
CA SER A 46 9.16 3.46 3.31
C SER A 46 9.51 1.97 3.26
N SER A 47 9.02 1.19 4.22
CA SER A 47 9.33 -0.23 4.34
C SER A 47 8.33 -1.18 3.64
N CYS A 48 7.07 -0.78 3.40
CA CYS A 48 6.07 -1.66 2.78
C CYS A 48 5.30 -1.07 1.60
N ALA A 49 5.29 0.25 1.40
CA ALA A 49 4.50 1.00 0.40
C ALA A 49 2.97 0.74 0.37
N ALA A 50 2.47 -0.28 1.08
CA ALA A 50 1.08 -0.72 1.12
C ALA A 50 0.17 0.19 1.96
N ARG A 51 0.74 1.16 2.67
CA ARG A 51 0.01 2.15 3.46
C ARG A 51 0.49 3.56 3.14
N GLY A 52 -0.43 4.51 3.23
CA GLY A 52 -0.15 5.92 3.04
C GLY A 52 -0.76 6.81 4.12
N THR A 53 -0.19 7.97 4.34
CA THR A 53 -0.76 9.01 5.21
C THR A 53 -0.47 10.40 4.65
N HIS A 54 -1.36 11.35 4.90
CA HIS A 54 -0.99 12.75 4.69
C HIS A 54 0.02 13.20 5.74
N ARG A 55 0.96 14.08 5.38
CA ARG A 55 1.96 14.64 6.31
C ARG A 55 1.32 15.15 7.60
N ARG A 56 0.26 15.95 7.44
CA ARG A 56 -0.46 16.55 8.57
C ARG A 56 -1.31 15.55 9.37
N CYS A 57 -1.68 14.42 8.77
CA CYS A 57 -2.45 13.39 9.44
C CYS A 57 -1.60 12.50 10.37
N SER A 58 -0.31 12.28 10.04
CA SER A 58 0.65 11.55 10.87
C SER A 58 1.65 12.45 11.61
N ALA A 59 1.53 13.78 11.47
CA ALA A 59 2.46 14.76 12.04
C ALA A 59 3.93 14.52 11.63
N VAL A 60 4.15 14.05 10.40
CA VAL A 60 5.47 13.79 9.84
C VAL A 60 6.03 15.07 9.23
N SER A 61 7.22 15.48 9.68
CA SER A 61 7.96 16.64 9.14
C SER A 61 8.97 16.25 8.05
N THR A 62 9.33 14.96 7.94
CA THR A 62 10.27 14.42 6.96
C THR A 62 9.56 13.91 5.70
N ASP A 63 10.32 13.53 4.67
CA ASP A 63 9.76 12.88 3.47
C ASP A 63 9.66 11.35 3.62
N THR A 64 10.14 10.82 4.74
CA THR A 64 10.06 9.41 5.10
C THR A 64 9.08 9.21 6.25
N TRP A 65 8.22 8.20 6.13
CA TRP A 65 7.31 7.75 7.18
C TRP A 65 7.24 6.21 7.20
N GLU A 66 7.00 5.64 8.38
CA GLU A 66 6.73 4.21 8.55
C GLU A 66 5.38 4.04 9.26
N CYS A 67 4.54 3.13 8.76
CA CYS A 67 3.27 2.81 9.41
C CYS A 67 3.49 2.09 10.74
N ASP A 68 2.50 2.07 11.64
CA ASP A 68 2.62 1.44 12.97
C ASP A 68 2.98 -0.05 12.93
N GLU A 69 2.67 -0.76 11.83
CA GLU A 69 3.11 -2.16 11.66
C GLU A 69 4.59 -2.26 11.31
N CYS A 70 5.18 -1.26 10.65
CA CYS A 70 6.58 -1.25 10.26
C CYS A 70 7.44 -0.56 11.33
N ALA A 71 6.95 0.53 11.90
CA ALA A 71 7.58 1.25 12.99
C ALA A 71 7.59 0.38 14.25
N GLY A 72 8.77 -0.02 14.71
CA GLY A 72 8.95 -0.87 15.89
C GLY A 72 9.20 -2.35 15.59
N LEU A 73 9.03 -2.80 14.34
CA LEU A 73 9.67 -4.02 13.88
C LEU A 73 11.12 -3.65 13.58
N GLY A 74 12.06 -4.02 14.46
CA GLY A 74 13.49 -3.87 14.18
C GLY A 74 13.85 -4.34 12.77
N PRO A 75 14.91 -3.78 12.15
CA PRO A 75 15.17 -3.87 10.71
C PRO A 75 15.18 -5.34 10.25
N GLY A 76 14.10 -5.80 9.62
CA GLY A 76 14.07 -7.22 9.21
C GLY A 76 12.75 -7.84 8.82
N LYS A 77 11.67 -7.08 8.59
CA LYS A 77 10.41 -7.65 8.10
C LYS A 77 9.81 -6.72 7.04
N ARG A 78 10.30 -6.81 5.79
CA ARG A 78 9.48 -6.40 4.65
C ARG A 78 8.28 -7.35 4.62
N ARG A 79 7.12 -6.89 5.08
CA ARG A 79 5.87 -7.61 4.79
C ARG A 79 5.63 -7.43 3.30
N SER A 80 5.75 -8.52 2.55
CA SER A 80 5.17 -8.60 1.22
C SER A 80 3.71 -8.15 1.32
N PRO A 81 3.19 -7.33 0.39
CA PRO A 81 1.77 -7.06 0.36
C PRO A 81 1.06 -8.41 0.28
N ALA A 82 0.24 -8.70 1.29
CA ALA A 82 -0.62 -9.88 1.24
C ALA A 82 -1.51 -9.68 0.02
N ALA A 83 -1.34 -10.54 -0.99
CA ALA A 83 -2.26 -10.62 -2.11
C ALA A 83 -3.70 -10.67 -1.56
N PRO A 84 -4.67 -9.99 -2.19
CA PRO A 84 -6.06 -10.12 -1.81
C PRO A 84 -6.40 -11.61 -1.82
N GLY A 85 -6.85 -12.10 -0.66
CA GLY A 85 -6.92 -13.52 -0.37
C GLY A 85 -7.62 -14.30 -1.48
N SER A 86 -6.90 -15.23 -2.08
CA SER A 86 -7.52 -16.37 -2.74
C SER A 86 -8.46 -17.02 -1.73
N GLY A 87 -9.77 -16.89 -1.97
CA GLY A 87 -10.78 -17.62 -1.24
C GLY A 87 -10.59 -19.11 -1.49
N GLN A 88 -9.78 -19.76 -0.66
CA GLN A 88 -9.69 -21.21 -0.62
C GLN A 88 -10.75 -21.72 0.34
N GLY A 89 -11.80 -22.37 -0.19
CA GLY A 89 -12.78 -22.97 0.68
C GLY A 89 -13.89 -23.85 0.10
N ARG A 90 -13.53 -25.00 -0.51
CA ARG A 90 -14.14 -26.36 -0.40
C ARG A 90 -15.64 -26.50 -0.83
N GLN A 91 -16.14 -27.50 -1.56
CA GLN A 91 -16.06 -28.97 -1.44
C GLN A 91 -16.56 -29.59 -2.77
N GLY A 92 -16.21 -30.85 -3.04
CA GLY A 92 -16.69 -31.60 -4.20
C GLY A 92 -18.04 -32.30 -4.04
N LEU A 93 -18.55 -32.76 -5.19
CA LEU A 93 -19.37 -33.95 -5.49
C LEU A 93 -20.74 -34.13 -4.78
N ALA A 94 -21.81 -34.14 -5.58
CA ALA A 94 -22.71 -35.31 -5.69
C ALA A 94 -23.59 -35.19 -6.94
N ALA A 95 -23.57 -36.26 -7.74
CA ALA A 95 -24.54 -36.53 -8.81
C ALA A 95 -25.87 -36.99 -8.21
N VAL A 96 -26.98 -36.63 -8.85
CA VAL A 96 -28.25 -37.36 -8.85
C VAL A 96 -28.84 -37.34 -10.24
#